data_AF-A0A952PXF8-F1
#
_entry.id   AF-A0A952PXF8-F1
#
_cell.length_a   1.000
_cell.length_b   1.000
_cell.length_c   1.000
_cell.angle_alpha   90.00
_cell.angle_beta   90.00
_cell.angle_gamma   90.00
#
_symmetry.space_group_name_H-M   'P 1'
#
loop_
_entity.id
_entity.type
_entity.pdbx_description
1 polymer ?
#
loop_
_entity_poly.entity_id
_entity_poly.type
_entity_poly.pdbx_seq_one_letter_code
_entity_poly.pdbx_strand_id
1 'polypeptide(L)' 'MTAKLIAYHVERLKNNLMQTRLDAINELRLLGDPRALEALEQLYRSDPEEEVRKAAQQAGREIYMKSHQKS' A
#
# COMPACT_ATOMS: atom_id res chain seq x y z
N MET A 1 -15.35 -0.99 10.14
CA MET A 1 -15.00 -2.28 9.51
C MET A 1 -13.74 -2.19 8.63
N THR A 2 -13.49 -1.07 7.94
CA THR A 2 -12.32 -0.84 7.08
C THR A 2 -10.95 -0.93 7.78
N ALA A 3 -10.86 -0.54 9.06
CA ALA A 3 -9.60 -0.55 9.81
C ALA A 3 -8.92 -1.94 9.87
N LYS A 4 -9.73 -2.98 10.12
CA LYS A 4 -9.24 -4.37 10.19
C LYS A 4 -8.78 -4.87 8.82
N LEU A 5 -9.43 -4.44 7.75
CA LEU A 5 -9.07 -4.81 6.39
C LEU A 5 -7.74 -4.17 5.98
N ILE A 6 -7.52 -2.89 6.32
CA ILE A 6 -6.23 -2.23 6.12
C ILE A 6 -5.12 -2.94 6.88
N ALA A 7 -5.32 -3.24 8.18
CA ALA A 7 -4.34 -3.96 8.97
C ALA A 7 -4.01 -5.34 8.37
N TYR A 8 -5.02 -6.09 7.89
CA TYR A 8 -4.80 -7.37 7.22
C TYR A 8 -3.90 -7.25 5.99
N HIS A 9 -4.15 -6.27 5.11
CA HIS A 9 -3.31 -6.07 3.93
C HIS A 9 -1.93 -5.51 4.26
N VAL A 10 -1.79 -4.66 5.28
CA VAL A 10 -0.49 -4.17 5.75
C VAL A 10 0.38 -5.32 6.27
N GLU A 11 -0.17 -6.29 7.00
CA GLU A 11 0.60 -7.45 7.44
C GLU A 11 1.11 -8.31 6.27
N ARG A 12 0.34 -8.41 5.17
CA ARG A 12 0.77 -9.12 3.96
C ARG A 12 1.98 -8.47 3.26
N LEU A 13 2.25 -7.19 3.51
CA LEU A 13 3.43 -6.50 2.98
C LEU A 13 4.75 -7.02 3.56
N LYS A 14 4.71 -7.77 4.67
CA LYS A 14 5.90 -8.40 5.26
C LYS A 14 6.21 -9.77 4.68
N ASN A 15 5.43 -10.24 3.70
CA ASN A 15 5.61 -11.57 3.12
C ASN A 15 6.86 -11.65 2.24
N ASN A 16 7.59 -12.77 2.33
CA ASN A 16 8.79 -13.02 1.54
C ASN A 16 8.51 -13.13 0.04
N LEU A 17 7.30 -13.56 -0.35
CA LEU A 17 6.91 -13.65 -1.75
C LEU A 17 6.56 -12.26 -2.30
N MET A 18 7.34 -11.81 -3.28
CA MET A 18 7.12 -10.55 -4.02
C MET A 18 5.67 -10.42 -4.49
N GLN A 19 5.09 -11.48 -5.05
CA GLN A 19 3.70 -11.46 -5.56
C GLN A 19 2.68 -11.14 -4.46
N THR A 20 2.86 -11.69 -3.25
CA THR A 20 1.95 -11.43 -2.13
C THR A 20 1.97 -9.95 -1.71
N ARG A 21 3.15 -9.32 -1.77
CA ARG A 21 3.29 -7.88 -1.48
C ARG A 21 2.64 -7.03 -2.57
N LEU A 22 2.84 -7.36 -3.84
CA LEU A 22 2.20 -6.67 -4.96
C LEU A 22 0.67 -6.75 -4.88
N ASP A 23 0.12 -7.92 -4.59
CA ASP A 23 -1.31 -8.10 -4.43
C ASP A 23 -1.84 -7.26 -3.26
N ALA A 24 -1.12 -7.25 -2.14
CA ALA A 24 -1.49 -6.43 -0.97
C ALA A 24 -1.46 -4.92 -1.27
N ILE A 25 -0.44 -4.43 -2.01
CA ILE A 25 -0.37 -3.05 -2.47
C ILE A 25 -1.59 -2.70 -3.34
N ASN A 26 -1.95 -3.57 -4.29
CA ASN A 26 -3.09 -3.31 -5.17
C ASN A 26 -4.41 -3.27 -4.39
N GLU A 27 -4.62 -4.16 -3.41
CA GLU A 27 -5.82 -4.11 -2.56
C GLU A 27 -5.87 -2.84 -1.71
N LEU A 28 -4.74 -2.42 -1.11
CA LEU A 28 -4.66 -1.16 -0.36
C LEU A 28 -4.98 0.05 -1.24
N ARG A 29 -4.49 0.07 -2.48
CA ARG A 29 -4.78 1.11 -3.49
C ARG A 29 -6.26 1.18 -3.84
N LEU A 30 -6.92 0.03 -4.00
CA LEU A 30 -8.36 -0.05 -4.28
C LEU A 30 -9.18 0.45 -3.10
N LEU A 31 -8.79 0.10 -1.87
CA LEU A 31 -9.45 0.56 -0.64
C LEU A 31 -9.33 2.08 -0.45
N GLY A 32 -8.22 2.69 -0.88
CA GLY A 32 -8.10 4.15 -0.90
C GLY A 32 -7.97 4.79 0.48
N ASP A 33 -7.67 4.01 1.52
CA ASP A 33 -7.66 4.48 2.90
C ASP A 33 -6.30 5.09 3.28
N PRO A 34 -6.25 6.35 3.77
CA PRO A 34 -4.99 7.02 4.11
C PRO A 34 -4.14 6.31 5.16
N ARG A 35 -4.73 5.43 5.97
CA ARG A 35 -3.99 4.64 6.98
C ARG A 35 -2.96 3.68 6.37
N ALA A 36 -3.04 3.42 5.06
CA ALA A 36 -2.06 2.61 4.35
C ALA A 36 -0.79 3.39 3.95
N LEU A 37 -0.81 4.73 3.98
CA LEU A 37 0.24 5.55 3.38
C LEU A 37 1.62 5.33 4.00
N GLU A 38 1.70 5.22 5.33
CA GLU A 38 2.97 4.99 6.03
C GLU A 38 3.61 3.65 5.62
N ALA A 39 2.80 2.58 5.57
CA ALA A 39 3.29 1.26 5.17
C ALA A 39 3.77 1.24 3.71
N LEU A 40 3.04 1.92 2.81
CA LEU A 40 3.45 2.04 1.40
C LEU A 40 4.73 2.88 1.24
N GLU A 41 4.91 3.93 2.05
CA GLU A 41 6.15 4.70 2.06
C GLU A 41 7.35 3.86 2.49
N GLN A 42 7.20 3.03 3.53
CA GLN A 42 8.26 2.14 3.99
C GLN A 42 8.70 1.19 2.87
N LEU A 43 7.76 0.55 2.18
CA LEU A 43 8.07 -0.33 1.05
C LEU A 43 8.77 0.42 -0.08
N TYR A 44 8.30 1.61 -0.44
CA TYR A 44 8.97 2.45 -1.44
C TYR A 44 10.44 2.72 -1.09
N ARG A 45 10.76 2.91 0.20
CA ARG A 45 12.13 3.24 0.65
C ARG A 45 13.05 2.02 0.75
N SER A 46 12.53 0.84 1.08
CA SER A 46 13.39 -0.28 1.51
C SER A 46 13.05 -1.66 0.93
N ASP A 47 11.98 -1.81 0.15
CA ASP A 47 11.69 -3.12 -0.46
C ASP A 47 12.83 -3.53 -1.43
N PRO A 48 13.34 -4.77 -1.38
CA PRO A 48 14.46 -5.18 -2.24
C PRO A 48 14.11 -5.11 -3.72
N GLU A 49 12.87 -5.43 -4.05
CA GLU A 49 12.39 -5.55 -5.42
C GLU A 49 11.91 -4.20 -5.96
N GLU A 50 12.52 -3.74 -7.06
CA GLU A 50 12.21 -2.45 -7.67
C GLU A 50 10.74 -2.31 -8.08
N GLU A 51 10.15 -3.40 -8.57
CA GLU A 51 8.75 -3.45 -8.97
C GLU A 51 7.80 -3.20 -7.79
N VAL A 52 8.14 -3.69 -6.60
CA VAL A 52 7.36 -3.45 -5.39
C VAL A 52 7.50 -1.99 -4.94
N ARG A 53 8.71 -1.41 -5.01
CA ARG A 53 8.93 0.01 -4.71
C ARG A 53 8.10 0.92 -5.62
N LYS A 54 8.09 0.65 -6.93
CA LYS A 54 7.29 1.39 -7.93
C LYS A 54 5.79 1.27 -7.66
N ALA A 55 5.32 0.04 -7.40
CA ALA A 55 3.92 -0.21 -7.09
C ALA A 55 3.48 0.54 -5.82
N ALA A 56 4.31 0.53 -4.77
CA ALA A 56 4.02 1.22 -3.52
C ALA A 56 3.96 2.74 -3.69
N GLN A 57 4.90 3.32 -4.45
CA GLN A 57 4.91 4.75 -4.78
C GLN A 57 3.63 5.17 -5.52
N GLN A 58 3.25 4.42 -6.56
CA GLN A 58 2.06 4.71 -7.36
C GLN A 58 0.78 4.61 -6.52
N ALA A 59 0.65 3.54 -5.74
CA ALA A 59 -0.48 3.34 -4.84
C ALA A 59 -0.59 4.47 -3.79
N GLY A 60 0.52 4.83 -3.15
CA GLY A 60 0.57 5.91 -2.17
C GLY A 60 0.10 7.25 -2.75
N ARG A 61 0.57 7.59 -3.96
CA ARG A 61 0.13 8.80 -4.66
C ARG A 61 -1.37 8.80 -4.95
N GLU A 62 -1.91 7.69 -5.45
CA GLU A 62 -3.36 7.58 -5.73
C GLU A 62 -4.20 7.73 -4.46
N ILE A 63 -3.81 7.08 -3.36
CA ILE A 63 -4.50 7.17 -2.07
C ILE A 63 -4.47 8.62 -1.56
N TYR A 64 -3.30 9.26 -1.57
CA TYR A 64 -3.14 10.65 -1.14
C TYR A 64 -4.03 11.61 -1.94
N MET A 65 -4.06 11.47 -3.28
CA MET A 65 -4.91 12.31 -4.12
C MET A 65 -6.39 12.11 -3.82
N LYS A 66 -6.84 10.86 -3.63
CA LYS A 66 -8.23 10.54 -3.29
C LYS A 66 -8.64 11.08 -1.91
N SER A 67 -7.72 11.12 -0.95
CA SER A 67 -8.02 11.62 0.39
C SER A 67 -8.13 13.15 0.45
N HIS A 68 -7.43 13.86 -0.44
CA HIS A 68 -7.43 15.33 -0.53
C HIS A 68 -8.45 15.90 -1.53
N GLN A 69 -9.06 15.07 -2.39
CA GLN A 69 -10.16 15.48 -3.26
C GLN A 69 -11.53 15.44 -2.57
N LYS A 70 -11.62 14.86 -1.37
CA LYS A 70 -12.87 14.74 -0.60
C LYS A 70 -13.06 15.86 0.44
N SER A 71 -12.22 16.89 0.43
CA SER A 71 -12.30 18.08 1.30
C SER A 71 -13.03 19.23 0.64
#